data_AF-A0A212K5Q3-F1
#
_entry.id   AF-A0A212K5Q3-F1
#
_cell.length_a   1.000
_cell.length_b   1.000
_cell.length_c   1.000
_cell.angle_alpha   90.00
_cell.angle_beta   90.00
_cell.angle_gamma   90.00
#
_symmetry.space_group_name_H-M   'P 1'
#
loop_
_entity.id
_entity.type
_entity.pdbx_description
1 polymer ?
#
loop_
_entity_poly.entity_id
_entity_poly.type
_entity_poly.pdbx_seq_one_letter_code
_entity_poly.pdbx_strand_id
1 'polypeptide(L)'
;MDTAITKVIEAIAADVLKLSQTILSDNKVGTNAKTGKNTLKSSTLQESVRVEIRKIGDSVVIETLFDNYIDYIEQGRKPCTGKQPPIDALRDWALSRGIPTDNSTLFLIGRAIRRDGYRGRPVLAMLEEEIEKQWDGKWADMLFDAITDELSKYFE
;
A
#
# COMPACT_ATOMS: atom_id res chain seq x y z
N MET A 1 6.07 12.53 -25.10
CA MET A 1 4.63 12.37 -24.84
C MET A 1 4.08 13.77 -24.79
N ASP A 2 2.98 14.00 -25.48
CA ASP A 2 2.34 15.30 -25.42
C ASP A 2 1.89 15.60 -23.99
N THR A 3 1.82 16.90 -23.70
CA THR A 3 1.64 17.45 -22.37
C THR A 3 0.30 17.04 -21.76
N ALA A 4 -0.74 16.83 -22.57
CA ALA A 4 -2.07 16.44 -22.10
C ALA A 4 -2.13 14.98 -21.63
N ILE A 5 -1.71 14.03 -22.47
CA ILE A 5 -1.64 12.61 -22.11
C ILE A 5 -0.73 12.40 -20.90
N THR A 6 0.43 13.07 -20.88
CA THR A 6 1.37 12.97 -19.74
C THR A 6 0.72 13.42 -18.44
N LYS A 7 -0.02 14.54 -18.45
CA LYS A 7 -0.74 15.03 -17.27
C LYS A 7 -1.81 14.06 -16.77
N VAL A 8 -2.52 13.39 -17.67
CA VAL A 8 -3.51 12.37 -17.29
C VAL A 8 -2.83 11.18 -16.63
N ILE A 9 -1.74 10.67 -17.21
CA ILE A 9 -0.95 9.58 -16.62
C ILE A 9 -0.41 9.96 -15.23
N GLU A 10 0.14 11.17 -15.10
CA GLU A 10 0.62 11.70 -13.81
C GLU A 10 -0.50 11.81 -12.78
N ALA A 11 -1.70 12.23 -13.19
CA ALA A 11 -2.87 12.29 -12.32
C ALA A 11 -3.31 10.88 -11.87
N ILE A 12 -3.34 9.90 -12.78
CA ILE A 12 -3.66 8.51 -12.44
C ILE A 12 -2.63 7.97 -11.44
N ALA A 13 -1.33 8.17 -11.68
CA ALA A 13 -0.29 7.72 -10.77
C ALA A 13 -0.40 8.34 -9.37
N ALA A 14 -0.72 9.64 -9.30
CA ALA A 14 -0.96 10.35 -8.04
C ALA A 14 -2.20 9.82 -7.32
N ASP A 15 -3.28 9.54 -8.04
CA ASP A 15 -4.50 8.95 -7.48
C ASP A 15 -4.23 7.53 -6.96
N VAL A 16 -3.48 6.69 -7.67
CA VAL A 16 -3.08 5.33 -7.23
C VAL A 16 -2.28 5.38 -5.92
N LEU A 17 -1.35 6.33 -5.78
CA LEU A 17 -0.61 6.53 -4.54
C LEU A 17 -1.57 6.87 -3.38
N LYS A 18 -2.52 7.77 -3.63
CA LYS A 18 -3.51 8.20 -2.65
C LYS A 18 -4.47 7.07 -2.27
N LEU A 19 -4.92 6.26 -3.22
CA LEU A 19 -5.73 5.06 -2.98
C LEU A 19 -4.98 4.08 -2.08
N SER A 20 -3.73 3.76 -2.42
CA SER A 20 -2.88 2.87 -1.64
C SER A 20 -2.76 3.35 -0.18
N GLN A 21 -2.50 4.64 0.03
CA GLN A 21 -2.42 5.23 1.37
C GLN A 21 -3.78 5.25 2.09
N THR A 22 -4.89 5.40 1.36
CA THR A 22 -6.25 5.44 1.90
C THR A 22 -6.68 4.06 2.37
N ILE A 23 -6.41 3.01 1.59
CA ILE A 23 -6.68 1.60 1.94
C ILE A 23 -5.94 1.21 3.22
N LEU A 24 -4.66 1.59 3.35
CA LEU A 24 -3.89 1.36 4.58
C LEU A 24 -4.45 2.13 5.79
N SER A 25 -5.16 3.25 5.56
CA SER A 25 -5.83 4.02 6.61
C SER A 25 -7.24 3.54 6.94
N ASP A 26 -7.85 2.73 6.07
CA ASP A 26 -9.22 2.26 6.25
C ASP A 26 -9.29 1.25 7.40
N ASN A 27 -10.22 1.47 8.32
CA ASN A 27 -10.46 0.60 9.46
C ASN A 27 -10.96 -0.79 9.04
N LYS A 28 -11.61 -0.94 7.88
CA LYS A 28 -12.01 -2.26 7.35
C LYS A 28 -10.80 -3.15 7.07
N VAL A 29 -9.67 -2.54 6.74
CA VAL A 29 -8.43 -3.21 6.33
C VAL A 29 -7.43 -3.26 7.47
N GLY A 30 -7.11 -2.10 8.03
CA GLY A 30 -6.00 -1.93 8.95
C GLY A 30 -6.32 -2.26 10.41
N THR A 31 -7.58 -2.52 10.76
CA THR A 31 -7.96 -2.85 12.15
C THR A 31 -7.44 -4.22 12.55
N ASN A 32 -6.64 -4.25 13.61
CA ASN A 32 -6.26 -5.50 14.26
C ASN A 32 -7.41 -6.00 15.13
N ALA A 33 -7.91 -7.20 14.85
CA ALA A 33 -9.02 -7.80 15.60
C ALA A 33 -8.77 -7.92 17.12
N LYS A 34 -7.50 -8.01 17.57
CA LYS A 34 -7.17 -8.14 19.00
C LYS A 34 -7.21 -6.82 19.75
N THR A 35 -6.82 -5.73 19.10
CA THR A 35 -6.69 -4.42 19.76
C THR A 35 -7.82 -3.47 19.39
N GLY A 36 -8.59 -3.78 18.34
CA GLY A 36 -9.61 -2.89 17.79
C GLY A 36 -9.03 -1.60 17.18
N LYS A 37 -7.70 -1.50 17.05
CA LYS A 37 -7.01 -0.33 16.53
C LYS A 37 -6.52 -0.58 15.10
N ASN A 38 -6.59 0.45 14.26
CA ASN A 38 -5.92 0.42 12.97
C ASN A 38 -4.40 0.51 13.18
N THR A 39 -3.69 -0.56 12.85
CA THR A 39 -2.23 -0.65 13.00
C THR A 39 -1.46 -0.34 11.72
N LEU A 40 -2.15 -0.13 10.59
CA LEU A 40 -1.55 0.28 9.31
C LEU A 40 -1.63 1.79 9.10
N LYS A 41 -2.59 2.46 9.73
CA LYS A 41 -2.68 3.92 9.75
C LYS A 41 -1.45 4.52 10.41
N SER A 42 -0.83 5.48 9.73
CA SER A 42 0.41 6.15 10.13
C SER A 42 1.54 5.16 10.42
N SER A 43 1.60 4.08 9.63
CA SER A 43 2.68 3.10 9.70
C SER A 43 3.76 3.44 8.68
N THR A 44 4.98 2.98 8.94
CA THR A 44 6.09 3.09 7.97
C THR A 44 5.73 2.50 6.61
N LEU A 45 4.95 1.41 6.58
CA LEU A 45 4.44 0.81 5.34
C LEU A 45 3.59 1.77 4.52
N GLN A 46 2.77 2.60 5.16
CA GLN A 46 1.97 3.62 4.47
C GLN A 46 2.84 4.76 3.94
N GLU A 47 3.82 5.19 4.73
CA GLU A 47 4.73 6.28 4.38
C GLU A 47 5.73 5.87 3.29
N SER A 48 6.05 4.58 3.18
CA SER A 48 7.01 4.04 2.23
C SER A 48 6.41 3.67 0.88
N VAL A 49 5.08 3.74 0.70
CA VAL A 49 4.45 3.47 -0.61
C VAL A 49 4.99 4.46 -1.64
N ARG A 50 5.38 3.95 -2.80
CA ARG A 50 5.81 4.74 -3.96
C ARG A 50 5.01 4.33 -5.18
N VAL A 51 4.75 5.29 -6.06
CA VAL A 51 4.22 5.02 -7.38
C VAL A 51 5.18 5.63 -8.39
N GLU A 52 5.59 4.84 -9.37
CA GLU A 52 6.51 5.23 -10.43
C GLU A 52 5.85 5.04 -11.79
N ILE A 53 6.06 5.99 -12.69
CA ILE A 53 5.65 5.85 -14.09
C ILE A 53 6.88 5.39 -14.86
N ARG A 54 6.78 4.24 -15.51
CA ARG A 54 7.84 3.69 -16.36
C ARG A 54 7.38 3.56 -17.79
N LYS A 55 8.29 3.87 -18.71
CA LYS A 55 8.08 3.61 -20.14
C LYS A 55 8.80 2.32 -20.51
N ILE A 56 8.05 1.31 -20.90
CA ILE A 56 8.58 0.00 -21.31
C ILE A 56 8.21 -0.19 -22.78
N GLY A 57 9.19 0.01 -23.67
CA GLY A 57 8.94 0.08 -25.11
C GLY A 57 7.96 1.21 -25.45
N ASP A 58 6.85 0.85 -26.09
CA ASP A 58 5.78 1.79 -26.45
C ASP A 58 4.68 1.89 -25.37
N SER A 59 4.78 1.09 -24.30
CA SER A 59 3.79 1.08 -23.22
C SER A 59 4.19 1.98 -22.06
N VAL A 60 3.18 2.56 -21.41
CA VAL A 60 3.29 3.23 -20.12
C VAL A 60 2.83 2.25 -19.05
N VAL A 61 3.66 2.06 -18.03
CA VAL A 61 3.38 1.22 -16.88
C VAL A 61 3.40 2.09 -15.63
N ILE A 62 2.34 2.04 -14.84
CA ILE A 62 2.28 2.67 -13.52
C ILE A 62 2.57 1.58 -12.50
N GLU A 63 3.75 1.62 -11.89
CA GLU A 63 4.21 0.65 -10.90
C GLU A 63 3.92 1.17 -9.49
N THR A 64 3.25 0.37 -8.66
CA THR A 64 3.09 0.66 -7.23
C THR A 64 4.02 -0.22 -6.43
N LEU A 65 4.90 0.41 -5.64
CA LEU A 65 5.93 -0.25 -4.85
C LEU A 65 5.59 -0.15 -3.36
N PHE A 66 5.58 -1.32 -2.71
CA PHE A 66 5.41 -1.44 -1.27
C PHE A 66 6.70 -1.95 -0.63
N ASP A 67 6.89 -1.61 0.64
CA ASP A 67 7.88 -2.28 1.47
C ASP A 67 7.54 -3.78 1.57
N ASN A 68 8.55 -4.66 1.56
CA ASN A 68 8.36 -6.11 1.57
C ASN A 68 7.57 -6.62 2.80
N TYR A 69 7.45 -5.80 3.84
CA TYR A 69 6.58 -6.07 4.97
C TYR A 69 5.11 -6.30 4.58
N ILE A 70 4.67 -5.79 3.43
CA ILE A 70 3.32 -6.01 2.90
C ILE A 70 2.95 -7.49 2.81
N ASP A 71 3.89 -8.36 2.42
CA ASP A 71 3.65 -9.80 2.27
C ASP A 71 3.26 -10.44 3.60
N TYR A 72 3.89 -10.01 4.69
CA TYR A 72 3.57 -10.50 6.03
C TYR A 72 2.19 -10.00 6.49
N ILE A 73 1.81 -8.77 6.12
CA ILE A 73 0.49 -8.21 6.40
C ILE A 73 -0.61 -8.96 5.63
N GLU A 74 -0.37 -9.25 4.35
CA GLU A 74 -1.29 -9.99 3.47
C GLU A 74 -1.53 -11.42 3.97
N GLN A 75 -0.44 -12.16 4.19
CA GLN A 75 -0.51 -13.58 4.55
C GLN A 75 -0.96 -13.78 6.01
N GLY A 76 -0.68 -12.80 6.86
CA GLY A 76 -0.85 -12.95 8.29
C GLY A 76 0.17 -13.91 8.89
N ARG A 77 -0.11 -14.35 10.12
CA ARG A 77 0.72 -15.32 10.84
C ARG A 77 -0.14 -16.29 11.62
N LYS A 78 0.07 -17.60 11.40
CA LYS A 78 -0.59 -18.64 12.19
C LYS A 78 -0.04 -18.69 13.63
N PRO A 79 -0.89 -18.87 14.65
CA PRO A 79 -0.47 -19.05 16.04
C PRO A 79 0.58 -20.14 16.20
N CYS A 80 1.56 -19.92 17.07
CA CYS A 80 2.65 -20.86 17.40
C CYS A 80 3.54 -21.33 16.24
N THR A 81 3.43 -20.73 15.05
CA THR A 81 4.27 -21.09 13.88
C THR A 81 5.44 -20.13 13.69
N GLY A 82 6.48 -20.61 12.98
CA GLY A 82 7.64 -19.82 12.58
C GLY A 82 8.54 -19.35 13.73
N LYS A 83 9.60 -18.62 13.39
CA LYS A 83 10.53 -18.01 14.36
C LYS A 83 9.92 -16.77 14.99
N GLN A 84 10.16 -16.57 16.27
CA GLN A 84 9.78 -15.34 16.97
C GLN A 84 10.36 -14.12 16.24
N PRO A 85 9.62 -13.01 16.11
CA PRO A 85 10.18 -11.77 15.56
C PRO A 85 11.45 -11.38 16.34
N PRO A 86 12.54 -11.02 15.63
CA PRO A 86 13.77 -10.59 16.29
C PRO A 86 13.52 -9.30 17.08
N ILE A 87 14.21 -9.16 18.22
CA ILE A 87 14.05 -8.03 19.14
C ILE A 87 14.34 -6.70 18.42
N ASP A 88 15.39 -6.64 17.61
CA ASP A 88 15.78 -5.41 16.92
C ASP A 88 14.69 -4.90 15.95
N ALA A 89 13.97 -5.81 15.27
CA ALA A 89 12.87 -5.43 14.38
C ALA A 89 11.64 -4.87 15.13
N LEU A 90 11.52 -5.14 16.44
CA LEU A 90 10.43 -4.62 17.26
C LEU A 90 10.77 -3.28 17.92
N ARG A 91 12.04 -2.87 17.92
CA ARG A 91 12.50 -1.68 18.65
C ARG A 91 11.85 -0.41 18.14
N ASP A 92 11.93 -0.15 16.83
CA ASP A 92 11.42 1.09 16.23
C ASP A 92 9.89 1.15 16.34
N TRP A 93 9.22 0.00 16.13
CA TRP A 93 7.79 -0.11 16.34
C TRP A 93 7.40 0.19 17.80
N ALA A 94 8.09 -0.37 18.79
CA ALA A 94 7.81 -0.13 20.20
C ALA A 94 8.05 1.34 20.57
N LEU A 95 9.15 1.94 20.09
CA LEU A 95 9.48 3.35 20.30
C LEU A 95 8.39 4.28 19.75
N SER A 96 7.93 4.04 18.51
CA SER A 96 6.86 4.82 17.88
C SER A 96 5.54 4.80 18.65
N ARG A 97 5.36 3.81 19.54
CA ARG A 97 4.16 3.60 20.36
C ARG A 97 4.37 4.00 21.83
N GLY A 98 5.53 4.54 22.19
CA GLY A 98 5.88 4.86 23.57
C GLY A 98 5.97 3.63 24.49
N ILE A 99 6.26 2.46 23.91
CA ILE A 99 6.43 1.21 24.65
C ILE A 99 7.92 1.06 25.04
N PRO A 100 8.25 0.61 26.27
CA PRO A 100 9.62 0.33 26.66
C PRO A 100 10.34 -0.60 25.68
N THR A 101 11.57 -0.23 25.32
CA THR A 101 12.39 -0.93 24.32
C THR A 101 13.44 -1.84 24.94
N ASP A 102 13.31 -2.17 26.22
CA ASP A 102 14.19 -3.11 26.89
C ASP A 102 14.00 -4.55 26.36
N ASN A 103 15.06 -5.36 26.44
CA ASN A 103 15.06 -6.71 25.89
C ASN A 103 13.95 -7.60 26.45
N SER A 104 13.56 -7.41 27.72
CA SER A 104 12.53 -8.25 28.35
C SER A 104 11.15 -7.93 27.79
N THR A 105 10.82 -6.64 27.65
CA THR A 105 9.57 -6.17 27.05
C THR A 105 9.47 -6.60 25.58
N LEU A 106 10.51 -6.35 24.79
CA LEU A 106 10.53 -6.73 23.37
C LEU A 106 10.48 -8.25 23.17
N PHE A 107 11.13 -9.03 24.04
CA PHE A 107 11.04 -10.49 24.01
C PHE A 107 9.60 -10.97 24.28
N LEU A 108 8.92 -10.39 25.28
CA LEU A 108 7.54 -10.74 25.59
C LEU A 108 6.57 -10.37 24.46
N ILE A 109 6.77 -9.22 23.82
CA ILE A 109 6.00 -8.79 22.64
C ILE A 109 6.21 -9.78 21.49
N GLY A 110 7.46 -10.09 21.16
CA GLY A 110 7.77 -11.06 20.11
C GLY A 110 7.16 -12.42 20.40
N ARG A 111 7.25 -12.89 21.65
CA ARG A 111 6.65 -14.15 22.10
C ARG A 111 5.12 -14.13 21.94
N ALA A 112 4.46 -13.03 22.28
CA ALA A 112 3.01 -12.88 22.11
C ALA A 112 2.61 -12.90 20.62
N ILE A 113 3.34 -12.17 19.76
CA ILE A 113 3.13 -12.18 18.31
C ILE A 113 3.25 -13.61 17.76
N ARG A 114 4.29 -14.36 18.17
CA ARG A 114 4.46 -15.76 17.76
C ARG A 114 3.34 -16.65 18.29
N ARG A 115 3.06 -16.58 19.59
CA ARG A 115 2.06 -17.41 20.27
C ARG A 115 0.70 -17.21 19.65
N ASP A 116 0.28 -15.97 19.46
CA ASP A 116 -1.10 -15.66 19.13
C ASP A 116 -1.32 -15.43 17.63
N GLY A 117 -0.26 -15.24 16.84
CA GLY A 117 -0.36 -14.93 15.41
C GLY A 117 -1.13 -13.64 15.11
N TYR A 118 -1.52 -13.45 13.85
CA TYR A 118 -2.45 -12.40 13.42
C TYR A 118 -3.09 -12.77 12.08
N ARG A 119 -4.29 -12.25 11.83
CA ARG A 119 -4.99 -12.48 10.56
C ARG A 119 -4.37 -11.62 9.45
N GLY A 120 -4.25 -12.21 8.27
CA GLY A 120 -3.91 -11.50 7.03
C GLY A 120 -4.92 -10.41 6.69
N ARG A 121 -4.49 -9.39 5.94
CA ARG A 121 -5.28 -8.22 5.57
C ARG A 121 -5.11 -7.97 4.07
N PRO A 122 -6.19 -8.03 3.27
CA PRO A 122 -6.11 -8.06 1.80
C PRO A 122 -5.92 -6.66 1.17
N VAL A 123 -4.83 -5.98 1.51
CA VAL A 123 -4.49 -4.63 1.02
C VAL A 123 -4.37 -4.60 -0.50
N LEU A 124 -3.62 -5.54 -1.09
CA LEU A 124 -3.33 -5.59 -2.53
C LEU A 124 -4.59 -5.91 -3.34
N ALA A 125 -5.37 -6.91 -2.91
CA ALA A 125 -6.62 -7.24 -3.58
C ALA A 125 -7.63 -6.09 -3.52
N MET A 126 -7.71 -5.36 -2.40
CA MET A 126 -8.55 -4.16 -2.33
C MET A 126 -8.03 -3.01 -3.19
N LEU A 127 -6.71 -2.88 -3.33
CA LEU A 127 -6.13 -1.87 -4.22
C LEU A 127 -6.45 -2.17 -5.68
N GLU A 128 -6.33 -3.43 -6.11
CA GLU A 128 -6.71 -3.87 -7.45
C GLU A 128 -8.18 -3.56 -7.73
N GLU A 129 -9.09 -3.93 -6.82
CA GLU A 129 -10.53 -3.65 -6.96
C GLU A 129 -10.83 -2.15 -7.07
N GLU A 130 -10.17 -1.30 -6.27
CA GLU A 130 -10.37 0.15 -6.33
C GLU A 130 -9.75 0.78 -7.58
N ILE A 131 -8.64 0.24 -8.09
CA ILE A 131 -8.04 0.66 -9.37
C ILE A 131 -9.00 0.37 -10.52
N GLU A 132 -9.58 -0.83 -10.58
CA GLU A 132 -10.56 -1.20 -11.61
C GLU A 132 -11.77 -0.25 -11.59
N LYS A 133 -12.31 0.06 -10.40
CA LYS A 133 -13.41 1.02 -10.27
C LYS A 133 -13.07 2.42 -10.77
N GLN A 134 -11.87 2.93 -10.44
CA GLN A 134 -11.46 4.26 -10.93
C GLN A 134 -11.17 4.26 -12.42
N TRP A 135 -10.64 3.16 -12.95
CA TRP A 135 -10.41 2.98 -14.38
C TRP A 135 -11.72 3.10 -15.16
N ASP A 136 -12.70 2.27 -14.80
CA ASP A 136 -14.00 2.22 -15.47
C ASP A 136 -14.85 3.47 -15.24
N GLY A 137 -14.66 4.15 -14.11
CA GLY A 137 -15.49 5.29 -13.73
C GLY A 137 -14.97 6.66 -14.19
N LYS A 138 -13.68 6.81 -14.46
CA LYS A 138 -13.08 8.13 -14.70
C LYS A 138 -11.82 8.10 -15.55
N TRP A 139 -10.85 7.24 -15.21
CA TRP A 139 -9.52 7.35 -15.80
C TRP A 139 -9.49 6.95 -17.28
N ALA A 140 -10.28 5.95 -17.68
CA ALA A 140 -10.39 5.56 -19.08
C ALA A 140 -10.90 6.71 -19.96
N ASP A 141 -11.96 7.39 -19.53
CA ASP A 141 -12.53 8.54 -20.25
C ASP A 141 -11.54 9.70 -20.31
N MET A 142 -10.90 10.05 -19.19
CA MET A 142 -9.88 11.11 -19.16
C MET A 142 -8.73 10.85 -20.14
N LEU A 143 -8.28 9.60 -20.22
CA LEU A 143 -7.20 9.22 -21.13
C LEU A 143 -7.67 9.24 -22.59
N PHE A 144 -8.88 8.74 -22.84
CA PHE A 144 -9.49 8.75 -24.17
C PHE A 144 -9.68 10.17 -24.71
N ASP A 145 -10.20 11.09 -23.89
CA ASP A 145 -10.37 12.50 -24.24
C ASP A 145 -9.02 13.14 -24.56
N ALA A 146 -7.99 12.92 -23.72
CA ALA A 146 -6.66 13.47 -23.96
C ALA A 146 -6.03 12.96 -25.26
N ILE A 147 -6.23 11.68 -25.60
CA ILE A 147 -5.77 11.11 -26.88
C ILE A 147 -6.54 11.73 -28.05
N THR A 148 -7.86 11.85 -27.94
CA THR A 148 -8.71 12.39 -29.02
C THR A 148 -8.41 13.85 -29.29
N ASP A 149 -8.18 14.65 -28.25
CA ASP A 149 -7.76 16.04 -28.37
C ASP A 149 -6.41 16.19 -29.07
N GLU A 150 -5.47 15.29 -28.80
CA GLU A 150 -4.15 15.28 -29.44
C GLU A 150 -4.26 14.88 -30.91
N LEU A 151 -5.02 13.83 -31.22
CA LEU A 151 -5.27 13.40 -32.60
C LEU A 151 -5.96 14.49 -33.41
N SER A 152 -6.97 15.17 -32.85
CA SER A 152 -7.70 16.23 -33.55
C SER A 152 -6.76 17.38 -33.95
N LYS A 153 -5.86 17.80 -33.04
CA LYS A 153 -4.84 18.82 -33.33
C LYS A 153 -3.81 18.39 -34.37
N TYR A 154 -3.56 17.10 -34.51
CA TYR A 154 -2.63 16.59 -35.51
C TYR A 154 -3.20 16.63 -36.94
N PHE A 155 -4.52 16.47 -37.08
CA PHE A 155 -5.21 16.45 -38.36
C PHE A 155 -5.82 17.80 -38.79
N GLU A 156 -5.82 18.81 -37.90
CA GLU A 156 -6.05 20.23 -38.24
C GLU A 156 -4.79 20.89 -38.83
#